data_AF-A0A7G9GHG4-F1
#
_entry.id   AF-A0A7G9GHG4-F1
#
_cell.length_a   1.000
_cell.length_b   1.000
_cell.length_c   1.000
_cell.angle_alpha   90.00
_cell.angle_beta   90.00
_cell.angle_gamma   90.00
#
_symmetry.space_group_name_H-M   'P 1'
#
loop_
_entity.id
_entity.type
_entity.pdbx_description
1 polymer ?
#
loop_
_entity_poly.entity_id
_entity_poly.type
_entity_poly.pdbx_seq_one_letter_code
_entity_poly.pdbx_strand_id
1 'polypeptide(L)'
;MFDKLNYIRLSDKEYPIKCDMLVLERIQDEFGSLSDFENKLNGFVPAKDESGNYKRTEEGLLLGVYEMPDLKAVNQTLFLMVEEGLSIEAEEKDEPRRSLTKEQLLREVDLNPMELGKKLHEEFLRCFVRKNGKSTQRKTAVRKTEQKSLEK
;
A
#
# COMPACT_ATOMS: atom_id res chain seq x y z
N MET A 1 -3.51 17.78 -0.86
CA MET A 1 -4.67 17.04 -1.37
C MET A 1 -4.33 15.58 -1.22
N PHE A 2 -5.00 14.89 -0.29
CA PHE A 2 -4.83 13.46 -0.12
C PHE A 2 -5.34 12.74 -1.38
N ASP A 3 -4.71 11.63 -1.71
CA ASP A 3 -5.16 10.78 -2.79
C ASP A 3 -6.51 10.15 -2.37
N LYS A 4 -7.50 10.09 -3.26
CA LYS A 4 -8.89 9.71 -2.90
C LYS A 4 -8.92 8.43 -2.06
N LEU A 5 -9.55 8.46 -0.89
CA LEU A 5 -9.69 7.29 -0.01
C LEU A 5 -10.46 6.18 -0.74
N ASN A 6 -9.95 4.95 -0.62
CA ASN A 6 -10.68 3.74 -0.98
C ASN A 6 -11.43 3.23 0.26
N TYR A 7 -12.45 2.41 0.05
CA TYR A 7 -13.23 1.84 1.15
C TYR A 7 -13.27 0.33 1.03
N ILE A 8 -13.19 -0.35 2.17
CA ILE A 8 -13.47 -1.77 2.30
C ILE A 8 -14.81 -1.95 3.00
N ARG A 9 -15.67 -2.79 2.42
CA ARG A 9 -16.91 -3.21 3.08
C ARG A 9 -16.64 -4.48 3.89
N LEU A 10 -17.01 -4.44 5.17
CA LEU A 10 -16.95 -5.56 6.11
C LEU A 10 -18.33 -5.69 6.74
N SER A 11 -18.99 -6.82 6.53
CA SER A 11 -20.41 -7.00 6.84
C SER A 11 -21.26 -5.87 6.21
N ASP A 12 -21.99 -5.11 7.04
CA ASP A 12 -22.81 -3.99 6.59
C ASP A 12 -22.17 -2.61 6.76
N LYS A 13 -20.88 -2.56 7.08
CA LYS A 13 -20.14 -1.32 7.35
C LYS A 13 -19.07 -1.09 6.30
N GLU A 14 -18.84 0.18 5.97
CA GLU A 14 -17.72 0.60 5.13
C GLU A 14 -16.67 1.30 5.98
N TYR A 15 -15.41 0.98 5.70
CA TYR A 15 -14.26 1.56 6.38
C TYR A 15 -13.32 2.17 5.34
N PRO A 16 -12.89 3.44 5.51
CA PRO A 16 -11.86 4.00 4.66
C PRO A 16 -10.57 3.22 4.88
N ILE A 17 -9.87 2.88 3.81
CA ILE A 17 -8.55 2.26 3.84
C ILE A 17 -7.55 3.14 3.10
N LYS A 18 -6.36 3.25 3.70
CA LYS A 18 -5.23 3.94 3.09
C LYS A 18 -3.96 3.15 3.36
N CYS A 19 -3.18 2.92 2.32
CA CYS A 19 -1.76 2.61 2.46
C CYS A 19 -0.91 3.80 2.01
N ASP A 20 -0.02 4.23 2.90
CA ASP A 20 0.92 5.34 2.70
C ASP A 20 2.24 5.09 3.47
N MET A 21 3.09 6.11 3.59
CA MET A 21 4.38 5.95 4.25
C MET A 21 4.27 5.57 5.73
N LEU A 22 3.27 6.07 6.46
CA LEU A 22 3.07 5.75 7.88
C LEU A 22 2.68 4.28 8.05
N VAL A 23 1.79 3.79 7.17
CA VAL A 23 1.40 2.38 7.17
C VAL A 23 2.57 1.48 6.77
N LEU A 24 3.34 1.85 5.74
CA LEU A 24 4.50 1.08 5.29
C LEU A 24 5.60 0.99 6.36
N GLU A 25 5.89 2.08 7.06
CA GLU A 25 6.86 2.11 8.16
C GLU A 25 6.45 1.12 9.27
N ARG A 26 5.19 1.18 9.72
CA ARG A 26 4.67 0.26 10.74
C ARG A 26 4.68 -1.20 10.30
N ILE A 27 4.39 -1.46 9.03
CA ILE A 27 4.48 -2.80 8.45
C ILE A 27 5.94 -3.29 8.48
N GLN A 28 6.89 -2.43 8.08
CA GLN A 28 8.30 -2.77 8.04
C GLN A 28 8.86 -3.04 9.45
N ASP A 29 8.44 -2.26 10.45
CA ASP A 29 8.82 -2.46 11.85
C ASP A 29 8.35 -3.83 12.39
N GLU A 30 7.16 -4.29 11.98
CA GLU A 30 6.59 -5.53 12.49
C GLU A 30 6.98 -6.78 11.67
N PHE A 31 7.09 -6.66 10.35
CA PHE A 31 7.26 -7.81 9.43
C PHE A 31 8.60 -7.83 8.70
N GLY A 32 9.39 -6.75 8.79
CA GLY A 32 10.68 -6.62 8.12
C GLY A 32 10.53 -6.24 6.64
N SER A 33 11.14 -7.02 5.76
CA SER A 33 11.15 -6.74 4.32
C SER A 33 9.74 -6.58 3.74
N LEU A 34 9.48 -5.46 3.04
CA LEU A 34 8.19 -5.23 2.36
C LEU A 34 7.89 -6.27 1.30
N SER A 35 8.92 -6.83 0.63
CA SER A 35 8.74 -7.90 -0.35
C SER A 35 8.33 -9.23 0.29
N ASP A 36 8.90 -9.55 1.45
CA ASP A 36 8.51 -10.77 2.19
C ASP A 36 7.13 -10.60 2.81
N PHE A 37 6.81 -9.38 3.26
CA PHE A 37 5.49 -9.02 3.74
C PHE A 37 4.43 -9.10 2.63
N GLU A 38 4.73 -8.61 1.43
CA GLU A 38 3.80 -8.67 0.28
C GLU A 38 3.40 -10.13 -0.02
N ASN A 39 4.37 -11.04 -0.01
CA ASN A 39 4.15 -12.48 -0.16
C ASN A 39 3.28 -13.06 0.96
N LYS A 40 3.50 -12.64 2.21
CA LYS A 40 2.66 -13.03 3.36
C LYS A 40 1.23 -12.52 3.22
N LEU A 41 1.05 -11.30 2.71
CA LEU A 41 -0.25 -10.65 2.55
C LEU A 41 -1.09 -11.30 1.43
N ASN A 42 -0.46 -11.62 0.31
CA ASN A 42 -1.14 -12.19 -0.86
C ASN A 42 -1.10 -13.73 -0.93
N GLY A 43 -0.37 -14.38 -0.03
CA GLY A 43 -0.23 -15.85 0.04
C GLY A 43 0.73 -16.44 -0.99
N PHE A 44 1.56 -15.64 -1.67
CA PHE A 44 2.52 -16.14 -2.65
C PHE A 44 3.73 -16.78 -1.97
N VAL A 45 3.96 -18.06 -2.27
CA VAL A 45 5.12 -18.83 -1.80
C VAL A 45 6.08 -19.05 -2.97
N PRO A 46 7.23 -18.35 -3.02
CA PRO A 46 8.19 -18.51 -4.11
C PRO A 46 8.86 -19.88 -4.06
N ALA A 47 8.90 -20.56 -5.19
CA ALA A 47 9.56 -21.84 -5.34
C ALA A 47 11.09 -21.68 -5.29
N LYS A 48 11.76 -22.65 -4.65
CA LYS A 48 13.23 -22.72 -4.59
C LYS A 48 13.75 -23.94 -5.33
N ASP A 49 14.96 -23.84 -5.88
CA ASP A 49 15.71 -24.97 -6.42
C ASP A 49 16.41 -25.77 -5.32
N GLU A 50 17.09 -26.85 -5.71
CA GLU A 50 17.83 -27.74 -4.79
C GLU A 50 18.97 -27.03 -4.05
N SER A 51 19.47 -25.91 -4.60
CA SER A 51 20.50 -25.06 -3.98
C SER A 51 19.91 -23.97 -3.08
N GLY A 52 18.57 -23.88 -2.97
CA GLY A 52 17.87 -22.89 -2.17
C GLY A 52 17.66 -21.53 -2.86
N ASN A 53 17.99 -21.39 -4.15
CA ASN A 53 17.77 -20.15 -4.90
C ASN A 53 16.33 -20.08 -5.42
N TYR A 54 15.81 -18.86 -5.56
CA TYR A 54 14.48 -18.65 -6.10
C TYR A 54 14.40 -19.02 -7.59
N LYS A 55 13.43 -19.88 -7.93
CA LYS A 55 13.13 -20.23 -9.31
C LYS A 55 12.49 -19.04 -10.02
N ARG A 56 12.93 -18.79 -11.26
CA ARG A 56 12.41 -17.73 -12.11
C ARG A 56 12.08 -18.25 -13.51
N THR A 57 11.15 -17.60 -14.18
CA THR A 57 10.93 -17.77 -15.63
C THR A 57 12.11 -17.20 -16.42
N GLU A 58 12.16 -17.49 -17.73
CA GLU A 58 13.15 -16.90 -18.64
C GLU A 58 13.09 -15.36 -18.66
N GLU A 59 11.90 -14.78 -18.40
CA GLU A 59 11.67 -13.34 -18.29
C GLU A 59 12.08 -12.76 -16.92
N GLY A 60 12.57 -13.60 -16.00
CA GLY A 60 13.04 -13.21 -14.67
C GLY A 60 11.93 -13.10 -13.61
N LEU A 61 10.69 -13.50 -13.91
CA LEU A 61 9.57 -13.49 -12.96
C LEU A 61 9.70 -14.64 -11.96
N LEU A 62 9.36 -14.41 -10.69
CA LEU A 62 9.38 -15.45 -9.66
C LEU A 62 8.32 -16.52 -9.95
N LEU A 63 8.74 -17.78 -9.87
CA LEU A 63 7.85 -18.93 -9.89
C LEU A 63 7.45 -19.30 -8.47
N GLY A 64 6.19 -19.71 -8.26
CA GLY A 64 5.67 -20.05 -6.95
C GLY A 64 4.24 -20.56 -7.01
N VAL A 65 3.66 -20.79 -5.84
CA VAL A 65 2.26 -21.18 -5.66
C VAL A 65 1.56 -20.19 -4.74
N TYR A 66 0.24 -20.11 -4.83
CA TYR A 66 -0.56 -19.38 -3.85
C TYR A 66 -1.10 -20.35 -2.80
N GLU A 67 -0.86 -20.02 -1.54
CA GLU A 67 -1.39 -20.69 -0.37
C GLU A 67 -2.25 -19.70 0.42
N MET A 68 -2.73 -20.15 1.60
CA MET A 68 -3.38 -19.24 2.54
C MET A 68 -2.42 -18.13 2.96
N PRO A 69 -2.85 -16.86 2.94
CA PRO A 69 -2.02 -15.76 3.41
C PRO A 69 -1.78 -15.89 4.91
N ASP A 70 -0.71 -15.25 5.37
CA ASP A 70 -0.42 -15.15 6.79
C ASP A 70 -1.52 -14.31 7.48
N LEU A 71 -2.31 -14.95 8.34
CA LEU A 71 -3.45 -14.30 8.99
C LEU A 71 -3.01 -13.12 9.88
N LYS A 72 -1.80 -13.16 10.45
CA LYS A 72 -1.27 -12.04 11.24
C LYS A 72 -1.00 -10.84 10.33
N ALA A 73 -0.36 -11.06 9.18
CA ALA A 73 -0.12 -10.03 8.17
C ALA A 73 -1.44 -9.45 7.66
N VAL A 74 -2.41 -10.28 7.26
CA VAL A 74 -3.73 -9.82 6.79
C VAL A 74 -4.44 -8.97 7.86
N ASN A 75 -4.56 -9.49 9.09
CA ASN A 75 -5.27 -8.82 10.17
C ASN A 75 -4.62 -7.50 10.60
N GLN A 76 -3.27 -7.46 10.62
CA GLN A 76 -2.54 -6.26 10.97
C GLN A 76 -2.64 -5.20 9.87
N THR A 77 -2.53 -5.62 8.62
CA THR A 77 -2.64 -4.72 7.45
C THR A 77 -4.01 -4.06 7.40
N LEU A 78 -5.08 -4.85 7.58
CA LEU A 78 -6.44 -4.33 7.64
C LEU A 78 -6.56 -3.25 8.72
N PHE A 79 -6.06 -3.53 9.93
CA PHE A 79 -6.13 -2.58 11.04
C PHE A 79 -5.36 -1.29 10.76
N LEU A 80 -4.11 -1.39 10.31
CA LEU A 80 -3.27 -0.23 10.02
C LEU A 80 -3.86 0.64 8.89
N MET A 81 -4.34 0.01 7.81
CA MET A 81 -4.92 0.75 6.69
C MET A 81 -6.24 1.42 7.06
N VAL A 82 -7.08 0.77 7.87
CA VAL A 82 -8.34 1.37 8.36
C VAL A 82 -8.06 2.50 9.34
N GLU A 83 -7.07 2.33 10.23
CA GLU A 83 -6.69 3.37 11.18
C GLU A 83 -6.22 4.64 10.47
N GLU A 84 -5.38 4.49 9.43
CA GLU A 84 -4.89 5.61 8.64
C GLU A 84 -6.03 6.26 7.83
N GLY A 85 -6.87 5.44 7.19
CA GLY A 85 -8.03 5.93 6.45
C GLY A 85 -9.00 6.74 7.33
N LEU A 86 -9.26 6.28 8.55
CA LEU A 86 -10.09 7.01 9.52
C LEU A 86 -9.44 8.32 9.97
N SER A 87 -8.10 8.35 10.11
CA SER A 87 -7.37 9.56 10.52
C SER A 87 -7.45 10.62 9.42
N ILE A 88 -7.21 10.25 8.17
CA ILE A 88 -7.34 11.17 7.01
C ILE A 88 -8.78 11.66 6.87
N GLU A 89 -9.77 10.76 6.97
CA GLU A 89 -11.18 11.16 6.84
C GLU A 89 -11.60 12.16 7.93
N ALA A 90 -11.11 11.98 9.15
CA ALA A 90 -11.34 12.88 10.26
C ALA A 90 -10.69 14.27 10.03
N GLU A 91 -9.45 14.30 9.55
CA GLU A 91 -8.75 15.55 9.18
C GLU A 91 -9.46 16.29 8.04
N GLU A 92 -9.95 15.58 7.02
CA GLU A 92 -10.66 16.19 5.89
C GLU A 92 -12.03 16.77 6.30
N LYS A 93 -12.67 16.18 7.31
CA LYS A 93 -14.00 16.61 7.81
C LYS A 93 -13.93 17.58 9.00
N ASP A 94 -12.75 17.82 9.57
CA ASP A 94 -12.57 18.54 10.84
C ASP A 94 -13.40 17.92 11.99
N GLU A 95 -13.45 16.59 12.02
CA GLU A 95 -14.21 15.79 12.98
C GLU A 95 -13.26 14.95 13.86
N PRO A 96 -13.65 14.57 15.09
CA PRO A 96 -12.86 13.65 15.89
C PRO A 96 -12.80 12.27 15.22
N ARG A 97 -11.59 11.68 15.15
CA ARG A 97 -11.41 10.32 14.64
C ARG A 97 -12.29 9.33 15.40
N ARG A 98 -13.02 8.50 14.67
CA ARG A 98 -13.73 7.36 15.24
C ARG A 98 -12.74 6.42 15.96
N SER A 99 -13.05 6.05 17.20
CA SER A 99 -12.32 5.01 17.92
C SER A 99 -12.76 3.63 17.42
N LEU A 100 -11.78 2.79 17.10
CA LEU A 100 -11.98 1.42 16.63
C LEU A 100 -10.78 0.57 17.06
N THR A 101 -11.02 -0.48 17.83
CA THR A 101 -9.95 -1.44 18.18
C THR A 101 -9.77 -2.48 17.07
N LYS A 102 -8.60 -3.12 17.05
CA LYS A 102 -8.32 -4.23 16.13
C LYS A 102 -9.34 -5.36 16.28
N GLU A 103 -9.69 -5.75 17.51
CA GLU A 103 -10.66 -6.81 17.78
C GLU A 103 -12.06 -6.44 17.30
N GLN A 104 -12.47 -5.19 17.46
CA GLN A 104 -13.76 -4.72 16.95
C GLN A 104 -13.81 -4.81 15.44
N LEU A 105 -12.76 -4.35 14.75
CA LEU A 105 -12.67 -4.42 13.29
C LEU A 105 -12.66 -5.87 12.78
N LEU A 106 -11.85 -6.75 13.39
CA LEU A 106 -11.73 -8.14 12.95
C LEU A 106 -13.01 -8.95 13.14
N ARG A 107 -13.86 -8.60 14.11
CA ARG A 107 -15.18 -9.24 14.31
C ARG A 107 -16.19 -8.90 13.21
N GLU A 108 -15.96 -7.85 12.44
CA GLU A 108 -16.82 -7.44 11.32
C GLU A 108 -16.40 -8.10 10.00
N VAL A 109 -15.24 -8.78 9.97
CA VAL A 109 -14.73 -9.44 8.77
C VAL A 109 -15.60 -10.66 8.44
N ASP A 110 -16.30 -10.56 7.31
CA ASP A 110 -17.12 -11.60 6.70
C ASP A 110 -16.51 -12.17 5.41
N LEU A 111 -15.35 -11.66 5.00
CA LEU A 111 -14.58 -12.13 3.85
C LEU A 111 -13.68 -13.30 4.23
N ASN A 112 -13.49 -14.25 3.30
CA ASN A 112 -12.46 -15.28 3.49
C ASN A 112 -11.06 -14.64 3.43
N PRO A 113 -10.03 -15.24 4.07
CA PRO A 113 -8.71 -14.62 4.16
C PRO A 113 -8.02 -14.35 2.81
N MET A 114 -8.25 -15.20 1.80
CA MET A 114 -7.69 -14.99 0.46
C MET A 114 -8.27 -13.73 -0.19
N GLU A 115 -9.59 -13.56 -0.10
CA GLU A 115 -10.28 -12.40 -0.65
C GLU A 115 -9.89 -11.12 0.09
N LEU A 116 -9.83 -11.16 1.42
CA LEU A 116 -9.38 -10.03 2.22
C LEU A 116 -7.94 -9.65 1.90
N GLY A 117 -7.02 -10.62 1.87
CA GLY A 117 -5.62 -10.40 1.52
C GLY A 117 -5.46 -9.75 0.14
N LYS A 118 -6.23 -10.21 -0.87
CA LYS A 118 -6.24 -9.61 -2.21
C LYS A 118 -6.67 -8.14 -2.18
N LYS A 119 -7.77 -7.80 -1.51
CA LYS A 119 -8.26 -6.40 -1.43
C LYS A 119 -7.25 -5.48 -0.75
N LEU A 120 -6.59 -5.97 0.31
CA LEU A 120 -5.55 -5.21 1.00
C LEU A 120 -4.29 -5.07 0.15
N HIS A 121 -3.92 -6.11 -0.60
CA HIS A 121 -2.79 -6.08 -1.52
C HIS A 121 -2.99 -5.06 -2.66
N GLU A 122 -4.23 -4.90 -3.15
CA GLU A 122 -4.57 -3.87 -4.14
C GLU A 122 -4.30 -2.44 -3.60
N GLU A 123 -4.70 -2.13 -2.37
CA GLU A 123 -4.40 -0.83 -1.74
C GLU A 123 -2.91 -0.68 -1.38
N PHE A 124 -2.25 -1.76 -0.97
CA PHE A 124 -0.80 -1.78 -0.75
C PHE A 124 -0.04 -1.40 -2.03
N LEU A 125 -0.35 -2.03 -3.17
CA LEU A 125 0.27 -1.72 -4.46
C LEU A 125 -0.01 -0.28 -4.90
N ARG A 126 -1.19 0.26 -4.59
CA ARG A 126 -1.54 1.66 -4.88
C ARG A 126 -0.56 2.64 -4.24
N CYS A 127 0.05 2.31 -3.10
CA CYS A 127 1.06 3.16 -2.47
C CYS A 127 2.31 3.37 -3.34
N PHE A 128 2.65 2.39 -4.19
CA PHE A 128 3.83 2.42 -5.06
C PHE A 128 3.55 3.02 -6.44
N VAL A 129 2.27 3.23 -6.79
CA VAL A 129 1.90 3.90 -8.03
C VAL A 129 2.33 5.37 -7.95
N ARG A 130 3.11 5.81 -8.94
CA ARG A 130 3.58 7.21 -9.02
C ARG A 130 2.38 8.16 -9.06
N LYS A 131 2.19 8.95 -8.01
CA LYS A 131 1.07 9.90 -7.91
C LYS A 131 1.15 11.11 -8.86
N ASN A 132 2.22 11.28 -9.63
CA ASN A 132 2.34 12.28 -10.69
C ASN A 132 3.41 11.87 -11.71
N GLY A 133 3.02 11.43 -12.90
CA GLY A 133 3.95 11.16 -14.02
C GLY A 133 4.64 12.41 -14.59
N LYS A 134 4.28 13.61 -14.10
CA LYS A 134 4.95 14.88 -14.39
C LYS A 134 5.52 15.39 -13.08
N SER A 135 6.77 15.02 -12.78
CA SER A 135 7.50 15.67 -11.70
C SER A 135 7.56 17.18 -11.96
N THR A 136 7.31 17.97 -10.92
CA THR A 136 7.36 19.45 -10.93
C THR A 136 8.79 19.99 -11.13
N GLN A 137 9.75 19.17 -11.57
CA GLN A 137 11.17 19.52 -11.74
C GLN A 137 11.60 19.61 -13.21
N ARG A 138 10.81 20.27 -14.06
CA ARG A 138 11.31 20.83 -15.34
C ARG A 138 10.72 22.22 -15.58
N LYS A 139 11.06 23.18 -14.73
CA LYS A 139 10.89 24.62 -15.03
C LYS A 139 12.05 25.46 -14.51
N THR A 140 13.31 25.07 -14.75
CA THR A 140 14.42 26.04 -14.71
C THR A 140 15.61 25.55 -15.54
N ALA A 141 15.62 25.79 -16.86
CA ALA A 141 16.84 25.92 -17.66
C ALA A 141 16.55 26.37 -19.11
N VAL A 142 15.66 27.33 -19.35
CA VAL A 142 15.63 28.08 -20.62
C VAL A 142 15.28 29.54 -20.33
N ARG A 143 16.23 30.26 -19.73
CA ARG A 143 16.31 31.73 -19.77
C ARG A 143 17.78 32.13 -19.65
N LYS A 144 18.54 31.88 -20.71
CA LYS A 144 19.79 32.59 -21.02
C LYS A 144 19.99 32.61 -22.53
N THR A 145 19.07 33.27 -23.21
CA THR A 145 19.32 33.89 -24.52
C THR A 145 18.42 35.12 -24.53
N GLU A 146 18.93 36.24 -25.00
CA GLU A 146 18.30 37.58 -24.95
C GLU A 146 18.48 38.36 -23.62
N GLN A 147 19.72 38.73 -23.33
CA GLN A 147 20.09 40.08 -22.88
C GLN A 147 21.61 40.17 -22.77
N LYS A 148 22.26 40.36 -23.92
CA LYS A 148 23.50 41.15 -24.01
C LYS A 148 23.53 41.78 -25.40
N SER A 149 23.37 43.11 -25.39
CA SER A 149 23.99 44.03 -26.35
C SER A 149 23.24 44.32 -27.65
N LEU A 150 22.10 45.01 -27.52
CA LEU A 150 21.89 46.22 -28.30
C LEU A 150 22.20 47.39 -27.36
N GLU A 151 23.42 47.93 -27.42
CA GLU A 151 23.74 49.30 -27.04
C GLU A 151 25.23 49.59 -27.35
N LYS A 152 25.42 50.39 -28.41
CA LYS A 152 26.60 51.15 -28.86
C LYS A 152 27.73 50.42 -29.57
#